data_AF-D4VK07-F1
#
_entry.id   AF-D4VK07-F1
#
_cell.length_a   1.000
_cell.length_b   1.000
_cell.length_c   1.000
_cell.angle_alpha   90.00
_cell.angle_beta   90.00
_cell.angle_gamma   90.00
#
_symmetry.space_group_name_H-M   'P 1'
#
loop_
_entity.id
_entity.type
_entity.pdbx_description
1 polymer ?
#
loop_
_entity_poly.entity_id
_entity_poly.type
_entity_poly.pdbx_seq_one_letter_code
_entity_poly.pdbx_strand_id
1 'polypeptide(L)'
;MIRMKRNVKGWLVWGTVILILIIIVILAFYFIQTKGKFADKQTDWGEFGSLLGAIAGLIAFVGVLFTLRQNKQQFLNSEDRAVFFELLRIFISYRDALRVKRIDWVYDEKQCEWKITPYNEFCTPEKTYRQIYVELYHTFYLEIRRGIPENFSKEEFVRRIIPQNMSKEQWMFIYGQLNAAINNIYSEHEFGIHKGKINIYPVHINTYDYLCLNAIKIYFEQNNFKPIAEACAKAADHCFAPYKNQLGTYFRNAYYILEMTSEFTSPLKYSNIFRAQLSKYELVLLFFNSFSSLSTIETRRLYLNADLFNNLELKDVRLKEGINDESVSRRMEYIHFPPVLFQKANKNEYMSSNLLEKLYNVTLSENNIL
;
A
#
# COMPACT_ATOMS: atom_id res chain seq x y z
N MET A 1 5.65 -23.30 -5.24
CA MET A 1 4.87 -24.29 -6.03
C MET A 1 5.67 -25.53 -6.47
N ILE A 2 6.98 -25.43 -6.75
CA ILE A 2 7.82 -26.57 -7.20
C ILE A 2 8.11 -27.60 -6.08
N ARG A 3 8.30 -27.17 -4.82
CA ARG A 3 8.54 -28.07 -3.67
C ARG A 3 7.33 -28.98 -3.33
N MET A 4 6.10 -28.49 -3.51
CA MET A 4 4.90 -29.26 -3.18
C MET A 4 4.66 -30.41 -4.18
N LYS A 5 4.91 -30.17 -5.47
CA LYS A 5 4.86 -31.22 -6.51
C LYS A 5 5.89 -32.33 -6.28
N ARG A 6 7.06 -32.00 -5.70
CA ARG A 6 8.12 -32.99 -5.40
C ARG A 6 7.76 -33.87 -4.20
N ASN A 7 7.11 -33.32 -3.17
CA ASN A 7 6.66 -34.07 -2.00
C ASN A 7 5.48 -35.01 -2.30
N VAL A 8 4.53 -34.60 -3.15
CA VAL A 8 3.41 -35.46 -3.58
C VAL A 8 3.92 -36.69 -4.35
N LYS A 9 4.94 -36.51 -5.22
CA LYS A 9 5.59 -37.64 -5.92
C LYS A 9 6.32 -38.57 -4.94
N GLY A 10 6.98 -38.02 -3.92
CA GLY A 10 7.68 -38.82 -2.90
C GLY A 10 6.73 -39.69 -2.07
N TRP A 11 5.59 -39.14 -1.63
CA TRP A 11 4.61 -39.88 -0.83
C TRP A 11 3.91 -41.00 -1.60
N LEU A 12 3.60 -40.78 -2.88
CA LEU A 12 3.05 -41.84 -3.75
C LEU A 12 4.04 -42.99 -3.95
N VAL A 13 5.33 -42.69 -4.14
CA VAL A 13 6.40 -43.69 -4.25
C VAL A 13 6.54 -44.50 -2.95
N TRP A 14 6.55 -43.83 -1.80
CA TRP A 14 6.57 -44.51 -0.49
C TRP A 14 5.31 -45.36 -0.26
N GLY A 15 4.13 -44.87 -0.66
CA GLY A 15 2.89 -45.64 -0.60
C GLY A 15 2.94 -46.92 -1.45
N THR A 16 3.49 -46.85 -2.67
CA THR A 16 3.69 -48.04 -3.51
C THR A 16 4.69 -49.03 -2.93
N VAL A 17 5.77 -48.55 -2.30
CA VAL A 17 6.78 -49.41 -1.66
C VAL A 17 6.20 -50.13 -0.45
N ILE A 18 5.42 -49.44 0.38
CA ILE A 18 4.73 -50.04 1.54
C ILE A 18 3.74 -51.11 1.08
N LEU A 19 2.99 -50.84 0.00
CA LEU A 19 2.03 -51.80 -0.55
C LEU A 19 2.72 -53.09 -1.04
N ILE A 20 3.84 -52.96 -1.76
CA ILE A 20 4.64 -54.10 -2.22
C ILE A 20 5.19 -54.89 -1.03
N LEU A 21 5.66 -54.22 0.03
CA LEU A 21 6.12 -54.85 1.25
C LEU A 21 5.01 -55.65 1.94
N ILE A 22 3.79 -55.09 2.03
CA ILE A 22 2.63 -55.78 2.60
C ILE A 22 2.30 -57.04 1.78
N ILE A 23 2.34 -56.97 0.45
CA ILE A 23 2.10 -58.12 -0.44
C ILE A 23 3.18 -59.20 -0.20
N ILE A 24 4.45 -58.82 -0.08
CA ILE A 24 5.56 -59.75 0.19
C ILE A 24 5.40 -60.42 1.56
N VAL A 25 5.00 -59.67 2.59
CA VAL A 25 4.77 -60.21 3.95
C VAL A 25 3.60 -61.19 3.96
N ILE A 26 2.50 -60.86 3.29
CA ILE A 26 1.33 -61.75 3.16
C ILE A 26 1.71 -63.04 2.42
N LEU A 27 2.46 -62.93 1.33
CA LEU A 27 2.97 -64.10 0.58
C LEU A 27 3.93 -64.94 1.44
N ALA A 28 4.84 -64.31 2.17
CA ALA A 28 5.78 -65.01 3.05
C ALA A 28 5.06 -65.76 4.18
N PHE A 29 4.06 -65.13 4.81
CA PHE A 29 3.27 -65.75 5.87
C PHE A 29 2.45 -66.95 5.34
N TYR A 30 1.89 -66.82 4.13
CA TYR A 30 1.22 -67.91 3.43
C TYR A 30 2.15 -69.12 3.20
N PHE A 31 3.36 -68.88 2.65
CA PHE A 31 4.34 -69.94 2.38
C PHE A 31 4.88 -70.62 3.65
N ILE A 32 5.01 -69.87 4.75
CA ILE A 32 5.39 -70.41 6.06
C ILE A 32 4.27 -71.31 6.61
N GLN A 33 3.02 -70.86 6.52
CA GLN A 33 1.86 -71.59 7.04
C GLN A 33 1.57 -72.87 6.26
N THR A 34 1.83 -72.89 4.95
CA THR A 34 1.65 -74.08 4.10
C THR A 34 2.87 -75.01 4.03
N LYS A 35 3.95 -74.72 4.78
CA LYS A 35 5.23 -75.46 4.73
C LYS A 35 5.76 -75.65 3.30
N GLY A 36 5.56 -74.65 2.42
CA GLY A 36 6.00 -74.70 1.03
C GLY A 36 5.16 -75.55 0.08
N LYS A 37 4.02 -76.11 0.52
CA LYS A 37 3.07 -76.80 -0.38
C LYS A 37 1.99 -75.83 -0.84
N PHE A 38 1.58 -75.91 -2.11
CA PHE A 38 0.38 -75.19 -2.56
C PHE A 38 -0.86 -75.83 -1.91
N ALA A 39 -1.84 -75.02 -1.50
CA ALA A 39 -3.06 -75.54 -0.89
C ALA A 39 -3.81 -76.43 -1.89
N ASP A 40 -4.05 -77.69 -1.53
CA ASP A 40 -4.73 -78.70 -2.37
C ASP A 40 -6.25 -78.50 -2.43
N LYS A 41 -6.83 -77.67 -1.55
CA LYS A 41 -8.26 -77.37 -1.50
C LYS A 41 -8.56 -75.99 -2.09
N GLN A 42 -9.51 -75.96 -3.02
CA GLN A 42 -9.96 -74.74 -3.69
C GLN A 42 -10.61 -73.72 -2.72
N THR A 43 -11.10 -74.18 -1.58
CA THR A 43 -11.68 -73.36 -0.50
C THR A 43 -10.66 -72.41 0.14
N ASP A 44 -9.42 -72.86 0.37
CA ASP A 44 -8.37 -72.08 1.02
C ASP A 44 -7.92 -70.90 0.13
N TRP A 45 -7.95 -71.09 -1.19
CA TRP A 45 -7.72 -70.03 -2.18
C TRP A 45 -8.86 -69.00 -2.22
N GLY A 46 -10.10 -69.43 -1.98
CA GLY A 46 -11.27 -68.54 -1.89
C GLY A 46 -11.20 -67.62 -0.67
N GLU A 47 -10.81 -68.15 0.49
CA GLU A 47 -10.63 -67.36 1.72
C GLU A 47 -9.48 -66.35 1.61
N PHE A 48 -8.36 -66.76 1.01
CA PHE A 48 -7.24 -65.86 0.71
C PHE A 48 -7.63 -64.73 -0.25
N GLY A 49 -8.35 -65.06 -1.33
CA GLY A 49 -8.88 -64.08 -2.28
C GLY A 49 -9.86 -63.10 -1.64
N SER A 50 -10.67 -63.55 -0.67
CA SER A 50 -11.59 -62.69 0.09
C SER A 50 -10.84 -61.66 0.94
N LEU A 51 -9.78 -62.07 1.63
CA LEU A 51 -8.95 -61.17 2.45
C LEU A 51 -8.21 -60.14 1.58
N LEU A 52 -7.63 -60.56 0.45
CA LEU A 52 -7.01 -59.64 -0.51
C LEU A 52 -8.05 -58.68 -1.13
N GLY A 53 -9.25 -59.17 -1.44
CA GLY A 53 -10.36 -58.37 -1.92
C GLY A 53 -10.80 -57.29 -0.92
N ALA A 54 -10.87 -57.63 0.37
CA ALA A 54 -11.19 -56.68 1.43
C ALA A 54 -10.11 -55.60 1.58
N ILE A 55 -8.83 -55.98 1.54
CA ILE A 55 -7.70 -55.02 1.59
C ILE A 55 -7.71 -54.11 0.36
N ALA A 56 -7.88 -54.67 -0.84
CA ALA A 56 -7.97 -53.90 -2.07
C ALA A 56 -9.16 -52.93 -2.06
N GLY A 57 -10.32 -53.35 -1.54
CA GLY A 57 -11.50 -52.49 -1.36
C GLY A 57 -11.23 -51.32 -0.42
N LEU A 58 -10.54 -51.55 0.70
CA LEU A 58 -10.17 -50.49 1.65
C LEU A 58 -9.17 -49.50 1.04
N ILE A 59 -8.18 -49.98 0.29
CA ILE A 59 -7.23 -49.13 -0.44
C ILE A 59 -7.95 -48.28 -1.50
N ALA A 60 -8.86 -48.89 -2.27
CA ALA A 60 -9.67 -48.18 -3.25
C ALA A 60 -10.51 -47.08 -2.58
N PHE A 61 -11.13 -47.37 -1.44
CA PHE A 61 -11.88 -46.41 -0.66
C PHE A 61 -11.01 -45.24 -0.16
N VAL A 62 -9.81 -45.51 0.36
CA VAL A 62 -8.84 -44.47 0.74
C VAL A 62 -8.46 -43.61 -0.47
N GLY A 63 -8.26 -44.23 -1.64
CA GLY A 63 -8.00 -43.52 -2.90
C GLY A 63 -9.14 -42.58 -3.30
N VAL A 64 -10.39 -43.02 -3.14
CA VAL A 64 -11.58 -42.19 -3.38
C VAL A 64 -11.63 -41.02 -2.40
N LEU A 65 -11.42 -41.24 -1.09
CA LEU A 65 -11.38 -40.17 -0.09
C LEU A 65 -10.29 -39.14 -0.38
N PHE A 66 -9.11 -39.60 -0.79
CA PHE A 66 -8.02 -38.71 -1.19
C PHE A 66 -8.39 -37.88 -2.42
N THR A 67 -8.99 -38.51 -3.43
CA THR A 67 -9.43 -37.83 -4.66
C THR A 67 -10.53 -36.81 -4.36
N LEU A 68 -11.50 -37.13 -3.49
CA LEU A 68 -12.53 -36.20 -3.04
C LEU A 68 -11.94 -34.98 -2.33
N ARG A 69 -10.96 -35.20 -1.44
CA ARG A 69 -10.24 -34.10 -0.76
C ARG A 69 -9.48 -33.24 -1.77
N GLN A 70 -8.79 -33.85 -2.73
CA GLN A 70 -8.06 -33.13 -3.78
C GLN A 70 -9.01 -32.32 -4.67
N ASN A 71 -10.14 -32.90 -5.07
CA ASN A 71 -11.17 -32.24 -5.86
C ASN A 71 -11.78 -31.05 -5.11
N LYS A 72 -12.08 -31.21 -3.81
CA LYS A 72 -12.55 -30.10 -2.96
C LYS A 72 -11.54 -28.95 -2.93
N GLN A 73 -10.25 -29.24 -2.78
CA GLN A 73 -9.22 -28.20 -2.79
C GLN A 73 -9.08 -27.50 -4.15
N GLN A 74 -9.18 -28.27 -5.25
CA GLN A 74 -9.14 -27.70 -6.61
C GLN A 74 -10.36 -26.83 -6.89
N PHE A 75 -11.54 -27.27 -6.44
CA PHE A 75 -12.79 -26.51 -6.54
C PHE A 75 -12.68 -25.17 -5.83
N LEU A 76 -12.29 -25.16 -4.55
CA LEU A 76 -12.10 -23.93 -3.77
C LEU A 76 -11.10 -22.98 -4.44
N ASN A 77 -9.95 -23.50 -4.90
CA ASN A 77 -8.96 -22.66 -5.60
C ASN A 77 -9.48 -22.09 -6.93
N SER A 78 -10.39 -22.80 -7.60
CA SER A 78 -11.04 -22.35 -8.84
C SER A 78 -12.09 -21.29 -8.56
N GLU A 79 -12.86 -21.46 -7.49
CA GLU A 79 -13.86 -20.52 -7.01
C GLU A 79 -13.20 -19.21 -6.55
N ASP A 80 -12.18 -19.28 -5.68
CA ASP A 80 -11.35 -18.13 -5.24
C ASP A 80 -10.88 -17.32 -6.46
N ARG A 81 -10.37 -18.02 -7.49
CA ARG A 81 -9.89 -17.39 -8.73
C ARG A 81 -11.03 -16.69 -9.48
N ALA A 82 -12.18 -17.35 -9.64
CA ALA A 82 -13.31 -16.80 -10.38
C ALA A 82 -13.87 -15.56 -9.69
N VAL A 83 -14.11 -15.64 -8.38
CA VAL A 83 -14.58 -14.50 -7.56
C VAL A 83 -13.58 -13.34 -7.63
N PHE A 84 -12.28 -13.62 -7.47
CA PHE A 84 -11.24 -12.59 -7.56
C PHE A 84 -11.29 -11.82 -8.89
N PHE A 85 -11.27 -12.53 -10.02
CA PHE A 85 -11.22 -11.87 -11.32
C PHE A 85 -12.51 -11.13 -11.65
N GLU A 86 -13.65 -11.57 -11.10
CA GLU A 86 -14.90 -10.86 -11.26
C GLU A 86 -14.92 -9.55 -10.45
N LEU A 87 -14.47 -9.57 -9.19
CA LEU A 87 -14.28 -8.36 -8.40
C LEU A 87 -13.27 -7.41 -9.05
N LEU A 88 -12.16 -7.95 -9.57
CA LEU A 88 -11.15 -7.17 -10.28
C LEU A 88 -11.72 -6.52 -11.55
N ARG A 89 -12.55 -7.24 -12.30
CA ARG A 89 -13.24 -6.72 -13.49
C ARG A 89 -14.19 -5.59 -13.13
N ILE A 90 -14.97 -5.74 -12.05
CA ILE A 90 -15.86 -4.68 -11.54
C ILE A 90 -15.03 -3.46 -11.13
N PHE A 91 -13.94 -3.65 -10.40
CA PHE A 91 -13.04 -2.57 -9.99
C PHE A 91 -12.45 -1.83 -11.19
N ILE A 92 -11.93 -2.55 -12.19
CA ILE A 92 -11.38 -1.95 -13.42
C ILE A 92 -12.45 -1.17 -14.17
N SER A 93 -13.68 -1.70 -14.28
CA SER A 93 -14.80 -1.00 -14.91
C SER A 93 -15.11 0.33 -14.22
N TYR A 94 -15.20 0.34 -12.88
CA TYR A 94 -15.43 1.57 -12.11
C TYR A 94 -14.25 2.54 -12.22
N ARG A 95 -13.02 2.04 -12.17
CA ARG A 95 -11.80 2.84 -12.35
C ARG A 95 -11.82 3.56 -13.69
N ASP A 96 -12.14 2.84 -14.75
CA ASP A 96 -12.14 3.37 -16.11
C ASP A 96 -13.34 4.30 -16.37
N ALA A 97 -14.42 4.20 -15.58
CA ALA A 97 -15.58 5.09 -15.63
C ALA A 97 -15.43 6.35 -14.75
N LEU A 98 -14.49 6.38 -13.81
CA LEU A 98 -14.34 7.48 -12.85
C LEU A 98 -13.86 8.75 -13.58
N ARG A 99 -14.64 9.83 -13.45
CA ARG A 99 -14.40 11.13 -14.09
C ARG A 99 -14.65 12.24 -13.09
N VAL A 100 -13.79 13.26 -13.12
CA VAL A 100 -13.95 14.50 -12.34
C VAL A 100 -13.95 15.70 -13.27
N LYS A 101 -14.57 16.81 -12.82
CA LYS A 101 -14.50 18.07 -13.54
C LYS A 101 -13.05 18.55 -13.60
N ARG A 102 -12.63 19.00 -14.77
CA ARG A 102 -11.27 19.46 -15.00
C ARG A 102 -11.00 20.73 -14.22
N ILE A 103 -9.90 20.73 -13.48
CA ILE A 103 -9.36 21.89 -12.78
C ILE A 103 -7.89 22.01 -13.16
N ASP A 104 -7.52 23.13 -13.75
CA ASP A 104 -6.12 23.42 -14.06
C ASP A 104 -5.50 24.22 -12.92
N TRP A 105 -4.32 23.77 -12.51
CA TRP A 105 -3.47 24.43 -11.52
C TRP A 105 -2.26 25.01 -12.26
N VAL A 106 -2.16 26.34 -12.30
CA VAL A 106 -1.03 27.05 -12.91
C VAL A 106 -0.41 27.96 -11.86
N TYR A 107 0.88 27.80 -11.62
CA TYR A 107 1.60 28.65 -10.68
C TYR A 107 2.07 29.93 -11.39
N ASP A 108 1.69 31.09 -10.85
CA ASP A 108 2.20 32.38 -11.31
C ASP A 108 3.47 32.73 -10.53
N GLU A 109 4.63 32.57 -11.15
CA GLU A 109 5.94 32.87 -10.52
C GLU A 109 6.09 34.34 -10.11
N LYS A 110 5.41 35.27 -10.79
CA LYS A 110 5.53 36.71 -10.49
C LYS A 110 4.71 37.09 -9.27
N GLN A 111 3.50 36.55 -9.18
CA GLN A 111 2.59 36.80 -8.05
C GLN A 111 2.83 35.84 -6.88
N CYS A 112 3.63 34.78 -7.09
CA CYS A 112 3.87 33.70 -6.13
C CYS A 112 2.58 33.02 -5.65
N GLU A 113 1.62 32.82 -6.55
CA GLU A 113 0.29 32.28 -6.24
C GLU A 113 -0.18 31.21 -7.24
N TRP A 114 -1.06 30.33 -6.76
CA TRP A 114 -1.74 29.35 -7.60
C TRP A 114 -2.97 29.95 -8.26
N LYS A 115 -3.02 29.92 -9.59
CA LYS A 115 -4.21 30.20 -10.38
C LYS A 115 -4.94 28.89 -10.66
N ILE A 116 -6.09 28.74 -10.02
CA ILE A 116 -6.95 27.57 -10.13
C ILE A 116 -8.11 27.92 -11.06
N THR A 117 -8.17 27.26 -12.22
CA THR A 117 -9.21 27.52 -13.22
C THR A 117 -10.10 26.28 -13.38
N PRO A 118 -11.38 26.33 -12.96
CA PRO A 118 -12.32 25.24 -13.17
C PRO A 118 -12.89 25.28 -14.59
N TYR A 119 -13.11 24.11 -15.18
CA TYR A 119 -13.79 23.94 -16.46
C TYR A 119 -15.05 23.10 -16.30
N ASN A 120 -16.01 23.24 -17.22
CA ASN A 120 -17.23 22.42 -17.22
C ASN A 120 -17.05 21.06 -17.93
N GLU A 121 -15.83 20.74 -18.36
CA GLU A 121 -15.48 19.48 -19.01
C GLU A 121 -14.99 18.44 -18.00
N PHE A 122 -15.15 17.16 -18.32
CA PHE A 122 -14.62 16.07 -17.52
C PHE A 122 -13.21 15.69 -17.98
N CYS A 123 -12.31 15.43 -17.03
CA CYS A 123 -11.01 14.81 -17.31
C CYS A 123 -11.18 13.40 -17.88
N THR A 124 -10.28 12.98 -18.77
CA THR A 124 -10.10 11.55 -19.12
C THR A 124 -9.74 10.71 -17.88
N PRO A 125 -9.94 9.38 -17.84
CA PRO A 125 -9.71 8.56 -16.63
C PRO A 125 -8.30 8.77 -16.06
N GLU A 126 -7.29 8.68 -16.91
CA GLU A 126 -5.89 8.86 -16.51
C GLU A 126 -5.62 10.23 -15.89
N LYS A 127 -6.16 11.29 -16.51
CA LYS A 127 -6.05 12.67 -16.00
C LYS A 127 -6.84 12.90 -14.72
N THR A 128 -7.91 12.13 -14.46
CA THR A 128 -8.66 12.22 -13.21
C THR A 128 -7.80 11.85 -12.01
N TYR A 129 -7.13 10.70 -12.04
CA TYR A 129 -6.24 10.30 -10.96
C TYR A 129 -5.05 11.25 -10.81
N ARG A 130 -4.51 11.75 -11.92
CA ARG A 130 -3.44 12.76 -11.91
C ARG A 130 -3.89 14.08 -11.27
N GLN A 131 -5.10 14.56 -11.56
CA GLN A 131 -5.62 15.81 -10.98
C GLN A 131 -5.79 15.68 -9.47
N ILE A 132 -6.44 14.61 -9.00
CA ILE A 132 -6.62 14.38 -7.55
C ILE A 132 -5.27 14.21 -6.86
N TYR A 133 -4.32 13.54 -7.51
CA TYR A 133 -2.94 13.47 -7.03
C TYR A 133 -2.31 14.85 -6.84
N VAL A 134 -2.44 15.75 -7.81
CA VAL A 134 -1.92 17.12 -7.72
C VAL A 134 -2.61 17.89 -6.59
N GLU A 135 -3.92 17.77 -6.43
CA GLU A 135 -4.65 18.40 -5.33
C GLU A 135 -4.13 17.91 -3.96
N LEU A 136 -4.02 16.59 -3.76
CA LEU A 136 -3.47 15.99 -2.54
C LEU A 136 -2.04 16.46 -2.26
N TYR A 137 -1.21 16.51 -3.29
CA TYR A 137 0.20 16.90 -3.21
C TYR A 137 0.38 18.33 -2.64
N HIS A 138 -0.47 19.26 -3.07
CA HIS A 138 -0.44 20.64 -2.59
C HIS A 138 -1.05 20.75 -1.20
N THR A 139 -2.23 20.17 -0.99
CA THR A 139 -2.92 20.28 0.29
C THR A 139 -2.13 19.62 1.41
N PHE A 140 -1.43 18.51 1.15
CA PHE A 140 -0.57 17.87 2.15
C PHE A 140 0.52 18.82 2.68
N TYR A 141 1.27 19.50 1.81
CA TYR A 141 2.29 20.44 2.27
C TYR A 141 1.70 21.71 2.88
N LEU A 142 0.53 22.15 2.43
CA LEU A 142 -0.19 23.23 3.10
C LEU A 142 -0.52 22.85 4.56
N GLU A 143 -0.97 21.62 4.81
CA GLU A 143 -1.28 21.15 6.16
C GLU A 143 -0.01 20.93 7.00
N ILE A 144 1.07 20.41 6.43
CA ILE A 144 2.38 20.37 7.11
C ILE A 144 2.82 21.78 7.50
N ARG A 145 2.71 22.75 6.59
CA ARG A 145 3.06 24.15 6.83
C ARG A 145 2.28 24.75 8.00
N ARG A 146 0.97 24.51 8.03
CA ARG A 146 0.07 24.94 9.11
C ARG A 146 0.43 24.32 10.45
N GLY A 147 0.90 23.07 10.45
CA GLY A 147 1.34 22.36 11.66
C GLY A 147 2.72 22.74 12.18
N ILE A 148 3.55 23.48 11.42
CA ILE A 148 4.91 23.87 11.88
C ILE A 148 4.86 24.65 13.20
N PRO A 149 4.06 25.73 13.35
CA PRO A 149 4.01 26.50 14.60
C PRO A 149 3.41 25.72 15.78
N GLU A 150 2.59 24.70 15.51
CA GLU A 150 2.01 23.83 16.55
C GLU A 150 3.05 22.87 17.14
N ASN A 151 4.12 22.58 16.40
CA ASN A 151 5.12 21.58 16.78
C ASN A 151 6.50 22.17 17.10
N PHE A 152 6.79 23.39 16.67
CA PHE A 152 8.09 24.04 16.85
C PHE A 152 7.93 25.51 17.24
N SER A 153 8.73 25.97 18.19
CA SER A 153 8.90 27.43 18.35
C SER A 153 9.64 28.00 17.14
N LYS A 154 9.40 29.28 16.86
CA LYS A 154 10.03 29.98 15.74
C LYS A 154 11.55 29.92 15.83
N GLU A 155 12.10 30.16 17.01
CA GLU A 155 13.54 30.16 17.27
C GLU A 155 14.14 28.76 17.08
N GLU A 156 13.44 27.71 17.52
CA GLU A 156 13.88 26.33 17.31
C GLU A 156 13.92 26.00 15.81
N PHE A 157 12.82 26.31 15.09
CA PHE A 157 12.70 25.98 13.68
C PHE A 157 13.74 26.72 12.83
N VAL A 158 13.95 28.02 13.10
CA VAL A 158 15.02 28.82 12.46
C VAL A 158 16.38 28.19 12.72
N ARG A 159 16.70 27.84 13.98
CA ARG A 159 18.00 27.26 14.33
C ARG A 159 18.26 25.91 13.67
N ARG A 160 17.23 25.11 13.43
CA ARG A 160 17.35 23.80 12.74
C ARG A 160 17.57 23.93 11.23
N ILE A 161 17.06 24.99 10.61
CA ILE A 161 17.07 25.14 9.15
C ILE A 161 18.16 26.10 8.67
N ILE A 162 18.36 27.21 9.38
CA ILE A 162 19.27 28.29 8.99
C ILE A 162 20.58 28.13 9.79
N PRO A 163 21.74 27.95 9.11
CA PRO A 163 23.04 27.90 9.77
C PRO A 163 23.36 29.20 10.51
N GLN A 164 23.93 29.09 11.70
CA GLN A 164 24.31 30.24 12.53
C GLN A 164 25.55 30.98 11.97
N ASN A 165 26.46 30.25 11.33
CA ASN A 165 27.69 30.78 10.78
C ASN A 165 27.60 30.80 9.25
N MET A 166 27.29 31.97 8.68
CA MET A 166 27.18 32.12 7.23
C MET A 166 27.62 33.51 6.75
N SER A 167 27.96 33.61 5.47
CA SER A 167 28.33 34.91 4.89
C SER A 167 27.12 35.82 4.69
N LYS A 168 27.36 37.14 4.64
CA LYS A 168 26.32 38.15 4.38
C LYS A 168 25.63 37.93 3.03
N GLU A 169 26.38 37.51 2.02
CA GLU A 169 25.86 37.18 0.69
C GLU A 169 24.94 35.95 0.73
N GLN A 170 25.38 34.86 1.37
CA GLN A 170 24.53 33.68 1.56
C GLN A 170 23.25 34.03 2.33
N TRP A 171 23.34 34.91 3.32
CA TRP A 171 22.17 35.35 4.08
C TRP A 171 21.21 36.09 3.16
N MET A 172 21.71 37.05 2.39
CA MET A 172 20.88 37.91 1.55
C MET A 172 20.18 37.14 0.41
N PHE A 173 20.89 36.20 -0.22
CA PHE A 173 20.38 35.54 -1.43
C PHE A 173 19.68 34.20 -1.19
N ILE A 174 19.94 33.53 -0.05
CA ILE A 174 19.43 32.16 0.17
C ILE A 174 18.56 32.10 1.42
N TYR A 175 19.11 32.51 2.56
CA TYR A 175 18.45 32.29 3.85
C TYR A 175 17.52 33.43 4.25
N GLY A 176 17.63 34.60 3.64
CA GLY A 176 16.71 35.72 3.80
C GLY A 176 15.30 35.37 3.32
N GLN A 177 15.19 34.67 2.18
CA GLN A 177 13.92 34.16 1.66
C GLN A 177 13.33 33.07 2.58
N LEU A 178 14.16 32.16 3.09
CA LEU A 178 13.72 31.16 4.07
C LEU A 178 13.23 31.80 5.36
N ASN A 179 13.97 32.80 5.88
CA ASN A 179 13.59 33.52 7.08
C ASN A 179 12.29 34.31 6.88
N ALA A 180 12.11 34.93 5.71
CA ALA A 180 10.86 35.60 5.35
C ALA A 180 9.69 34.62 5.30
N ALA A 181 9.86 33.45 4.67
CA ALA A 181 8.84 32.40 4.64
C ALA A 181 8.52 31.87 6.04
N ILE A 182 9.53 31.66 6.90
CA ILE A 182 9.30 31.27 8.30
C ILE A 182 8.50 32.36 9.02
N ASN A 183 8.88 33.63 8.90
CA ASN A 183 8.12 34.74 9.49
C ASN A 183 6.66 34.73 9.03
N ASN A 184 6.41 34.55 7.73
CA ASN A 184 5.07 34.46 7.17
C ASN A 184 4.26 33.30 7.81
N ILE A 185 4.85 32.11 7.95
CA ILE A 185 4.18 30.94 8.56
C ILE A 185 3.71 31.25 9.99
N TYR A 186 4.60 31.81 10.83
CA TYR A 186 4.25 32.12 12.22
C TYR A 186 3.26 33.29 12.31
N SER A 187 3.40 34.31 11.46
CA SER A 187 2.43 35.41 11.39
C SER A 187 1.05 34.95 10.91
N GLU A 188 0.97 34.04 9.93
CA GLU A 188 -0.28 33.41 9.48
C GLU A 188 -0.97 32.64 10.63
N HIS A 189 -0.19 31.91 11.43
CA HIS A 189 -0.69 31.14 12.57
C HIS A 189 -1.24 32.05 13.69
N GLU A 190 -0.46 33.05 14.12
CA GLU A 190 -0.91 34.05 15.10
C GLU A 190 -2.15 34.81 14.61
N PHE A 191 -2.20 35.14 13.32
CA PHE A 191 -3.35 35.80 12.72
C PHE A 191 -4.61 34.93 12.70
N GLY A 192 -4.49 33.62 12.41
CA GLY A 192 -5.61 32.69 12.49
C GLY A 192 -6.30 32.73 13.85
N ILE A 193 -5.54 33.05 14.90
CA ILE A 193 -6.01 33.21 16.28
C ILE A 193 -6.63 34.61 16.51
N HIS A 194 -6.09 35.66 15.90
CA HIS A 194 -6.39 37.07 16.23
C HIS A 194 -7.16 37.91 15.16
N LYS A 195 -7.43 37.38 13.96
CA LYS A 195 -8.28 37.99 12.88
C LYS A 195 -7.97 39.45 12.47
N GLY A 196 -6.68 39.84 12.35
CA GLY A 196 -6.22 41.19 11.96
C GLY A 196 -6.06 41.51 10.45
N LYS A 197 -4.93 42.07 10.02
CA LYS A 197 -4.51 42.18 8.60
C LYS A 197 -3.00 41.94 8.55
N ILE A 198 -2.51 41.00 7.74
CA ILE A 198 -1.07 40.65 7.69
C ILE A 198 -0.45 41.26 6.43
N ASN A 199 0.75 41.81 6.57
CA ASN A 199 1.62 42.10 5.44
C ASN A 199 2.50 40.87 5.18
N ILE A 200 2.12 40.03 4.23
CA ILE A 200 2.85 38.82 3.86
C ILE A 200 3.89 39.21 2.80
N TYR A 201 5.15 38.88 3.04
CA TYR A 201 6.18 39.05 2.02
C TYR A 201 5.97 37.98 0.94
N PRO A 202 5.89 38.33 -0.36
CA PRO A 202 5.76 37.34 -1.41
C PRO A 202 7.03 36.50 -1.46
N VAL A 203 6.87 35.20 -1.22
CA VAL A 203 7.96 34.21 -1.29
C VAL A 203 7.52 33.07 -2.18
N HIS A 204 8.44 32.60 -3.01
CA HIS A 204 8.19 31.52 -3.95
C HIS A 204 7.78 30.22 -3.24
N ILE A 205 6.83 29.46 -3.83
CA ILE A 205 6.29 28.22 -3.25
C ILE A 205 7.37 27.19 -2.91
N ASN A 206 8.40 27.05 -3.74
CA ASN A 206 9.54 26.16 -3.49
C ASN A 206 10.23 26.43 -2.14
N THR A 207 10.24 27.68 -1.67
CA THR A 207 10.79 28.00 -0.34
C THR A 207 9.92 27.38 0.75
N TYR A 208 8.59 27.47 0.64
CA TYR A 208 7.68 26.80 1.58
C TYR A 208 7.80 25.28 1.49
N ASP A 209 7.89 24.72 0.29
CA ASP A 209 8.05 23.29 0.09
C ASP A 209 9.35 22.77 0.73
N TYR A 210 10.43 23.54 0.61
CA TYR A 210 11.69 23.23 1.30
C TYR A 210 11.52 23.22 2.83
N LEU A 211 10.81 24.21 3.40
CA LEU A 211 10.55 24.26 4.84
C LEU A 211 9.71 23.06 5.29
N CYS A 212 8.67 22.69 4.52
CA CYS A 212 7.83 21.53 4.81
C CYS A 212 8.63 20.23 4.79
N LEU A 213 9.50 20.04 3.79
CA LEU A 213 10.37 18.87 3.71
C LEU A 213 11.33 18.78 4.90
N ASN A 214 11.89 19.91 5.34
CA ASN A 214 12.73 19.95 6.54
C ASN A 214 11.94 19.66 7.82
N ALA A 215 10.71 20.17 7.94
CA ALA A 215 9.82 19.84 9.06
C ALA A 215 9.55 18.33 9.11
N ILE A 216 9.22 17.72 7.97
CA ILE A 216 9.06 16.26 7.85
C ILE A 216 10.33 15.53 8.28
N LYS A 217 11.50 15.95 7.80
CA LYS A 217 12.78 15.34 8.20
C LYS A 217 12.98 15.39 9.73
N ILE A 218 12.68 16.52 10.36
CA ILE A 218 12.76 16.67 11.82
C ILE A 218 11.78 15.70 12.52
N TYR A 219 10.55 15.56 12.02
CA TYR A 219 9.58 14.60 12.54
C TYR A 219 10.08 13.15 12.47
N PHE A 220 10.73 12.77 11.37
CA PHE A 220 11.38 11.45 11.23
C PHE A 220 12.52 11.27 12.24
N GLU A 221 13.39 12.28 12.41
CA GLU A 221 14.50 12.26 13.37
C GLU A 221 14.01 12.13 14.82
N GLN A 222 12.88 12.76 15.15
CA GLN A 222 12.23 12.70 16.46
C GLN A 222 11.34 11.46 16.64
N ASN A 223 11.15 10.65 15.59
CA ASN A 223 10.20 9.53 15.57
C ASN A 223 8.77 9.97 15.95
N ASN A 224 8.41 11.23 15.65
CA ASN A 224 7.09 11.83 15.89
C ASN A 224 6.29 11.86 14.58
N PHE A 225 5.46 10.86 14.34
CA PHE A 225 4.70 10.75 13.08
C PHE A 225 3.32 11.41 13.12
N LYS A 226 2.93 11.99 14.26
CA LYS A 226 1.61 12.60 14.44
C LYS A 226 1.33 13.72 13.43
N PRO A 227 2.21 14.71 13.25
CA PRO A 227 1.93 15.82 12.34
C PRO A 227 1.80 15.36 10.88
N ILE A 228 2.53 14.30 10.51
CA ILE A 228 2.46 13.71 9.17
C ILE A 228 1.11 13.01 8.96
N ALA A 229 0.69 12.17 9.91
CA ALA A 229 -0.57 11.45 9.81
C ALA A 229 -1.78 12.41 9.80
N GLU A 230 -1.76 13.46 10.62
CA GLU A 230 -2.78 14.50 10.66
C GLU A 230 -2.84 15.29 9.34
N ALA A 231 -1.68 15.68 8.79
CA ALA A 231 -1.63 16.36 7.51
C ALA A 231 -2.15 15.48 6.36
N CYS A 232 -1.82 14.18 6.37
CA CYS A 232 -2.38 13.21 5.43
C CYS A 232 -3.90 13.14 5.54
N ALA A 233 -4.45 13.03 6.77
CA ALA A 233 -5.89 12.95 7.00
C ALA A 233 -6.62 14.22 6.53
N LYS A 234 -6.15 15.40 6.95
CA LYS A 234 -6.74 16.69 6.57
C LYS A 234 -6.68 16.91 5.06
N ALA A 235 -5.56 16.59 4.42
CA ALA A 235 -5.42 16.70 2.97
C ALA A 235 -6.37 15.75 2.24
N ALA A 236 -6.46 14.49 2.68
CA ALA A 236 -7.34 13.51 2.08
C ALA A 236 -8.82 13.92 2.21
N ASP A 237 -9.26 14.32 3.41
CA ASP A 237 -10.64 14.73 3.66
C ASP A 237 -11.02 15.97 2.85
N HIS A 238 -10.13 16.96 2.76
CA HIS A 238 -10.35 18.15 1.94
C HIS A 238 -10.43 17.82 0.45
N CYS A 239 -9.47 17.08 -0.10
CA CYS A 239 -9.41 16.77 -1.53
C CYS A 239 -10.46 15.76 -1.98
N PHE A 240 -10.91 14.85 -1.10
CA PHE A 240 -11.92 13.86 -1.46
C PHE A 240 -13.35 14.37 -1.30
N ALA A 241 -13.58 15.42 -0.50
CA ALA A 241 -14.93 15.96 -0.28
C ALA A 241 -15.68 16.32 -1.59
N PRO A 242 -15.08 16.99 -2.60
CA PRO A 242 -15.76 17.29 -3.86
C PRO A 242 -16.14 16.04 -4.68
N TYR A 243 -15.45 14.92 -4.45
CA TYR A 243 -15.56 13.69 -5.22
C TYR A 243 -16.05 12.50 -4.39
N LYS A 244 -16.61 12.75 -3.20
CA LYS A 244 -16.92 11.72 -2.19
C LYS A 244 -17.77 10.59 -2.74
N ASN A 245 -18.74 10.90 -3.59
CA ASN A 245 -19.64 9.90 -4.19
C ASN A 245 -18.90 9.01 -5.20
N GLN A 246 -18.04 9.58 -6.03
CA GLN A 246 -17.27 8.84 -7.04
C GLN A 246 -16.15 8.02 -6.38
N LEU A 247 -15.34 8.66 -5.53
CA LEU A 247 -14.20 8.03 -4.87
C LEU A 247 -14.62 7.04 -3.79
N GLY A 248 -15.73 7.27 -3.09
CA GLY A 248 -16.25 6.35 -2.08
C GLY A 248 -16.56 4.97 -2.65
N THR A 249 -17.08 4.88 -3.88
CA THR A 249 -17.29 3.59 -4.57
C THR A 249 -15.97 2.95 -4.97
N TYR A 250 -15.02 3.73 -5.49
CA TYR A 250 -13.68 3.24 -5.82
C TYR A 250 -12.96 2.65 -4.59
N PHE A 251 -12.95 3.37 -3.46
CA PHE A 251 -12.32 2.91 -2.22
C PHE A 251 -13.00 1.67 -1.65
N ARG A 252 -14.33 1.60 -1.67
CA ARG A 252 -15.08 0.40 -1.24
C ARG A 252 -14.75 -0.82 -2.09
N ASN A 253 -14.67 -0.66 -3.42
CA ASN A 253 -14.31 -1.78 -4.29
C ASN A 253 -12.87 -2.26 -4.03
N ALA A 254 -11.93 -1.35 -3.80
CA ALA A 254 -10.57 -1.71 -3.38
C ALA A 254 -10.55 -2.45 -2.03
N TYR A 255 -11.35 -1.98 -1.06
CA TYR A 255 -11.54 -2.65 0.23
C TYR A 255 -12.09 -4.06 0.05
N TYR A 256 -13.20 -4.24 -0.67
CA TYR A 256 -13.85 -5.55 -0.84
C TYR A 256 -13.00 -6.56 -1.60
N ILE A 257 -12.20 -6.12 -2.58
CA ILE A 257 -11.21 -6.99 -3.21
C ILE A 257 -10.22 -7.49 -2.16
N LEU A 258 -9.64 -6.59 -1.37
CA LEU A 258 -8.63 -6.98 -0.38
C LEU A 258 -9.22 -7.83 0.75
N GLU A 259 -10.39 -7.47 1.26
CA GLU A 259 -11.14 -8.23 2.25
C GLU A 259 -11.41 -9.65 1.76
N MET A 260 -11.99 -9.80 0.57
CA MET A 260 -12.27 -11.11 -0.01
C MET A 260 -10.98 -11.91 -0.24
N THR A 261 -9.92 -11.26 -0.76
CA THR A 261 -8.63 -11.96 -0.97
C THR A 261 -7.98 -12.43 0.32
N SER A 262 -8.28 -11.79 1.46
CA SER A 262 -7.73 -12.17 2.76
C SER A 262 -8.23 -13.53 3.24
N GLU A 263 -9.39 -13.98 2.76
CA GLU A 263 -10.02 -15.26 3.11
C GLU A 263 -9.58 -16.42 2.19
N PHE A 264 -8.94 -16.12 1.06
CA PHE A 264 -8.53 -17.14 0.09
C PHE A 264 -7.39 -18.03 0.59
N THR A 265 -7.21 -19.17 -0.06
CA THR A 265 -6.11 -20.10 0.28
C THR A 265 -4.71 -19.48 0.06
N SER A 266 -4.60 -18.43 -0.76
CA SER A 266 -3.32 -17.77 -1.05
C SER A 266 -3.47 -16.24 -1.19
N PRO A 267 -3.71 -15.51 -0.08
CA PRO A 267 -4.07 -14.09 -0.10
C PRO A 267 -3.04 -13.21 -0.82
N LEU A 268 -1.76 -13.32 -0.42
CA LEU A 268 -0.66 -12.52 -0.98
C LEU A 268 -0.53 -12.65 -2.50
N LYS A 269 -0.86 -13.82 -3.06
CA LYS A 269 -0.82 -14.01 -4.52
C LYS A 269 -1.81 -13.08 -5.21
N TYR A 270 -3.04 -13.00 -4.70
CA TYR A 270 -4.10 -12.19 -5.30
C TYR A 270 -3.95 -10.70 -4.97
N SER A 271 -3.53 -10.36 -3.74
CA SER A 271 -3.19 -8.98 -3.39
C SER A 271 -2.06 -8.41 -4.25
N ASN A 272 -1.03 -9.22 -4.57
CA ASN A 272 0.02 -8.83 -5.51
C ASN A 272 -0.50 -8.59 -6.93
N ILE A 273 -1.46 -9.40 -7.41
CA ILE A 273 -2.09 -9.19 -8.71
C ILE A 273 -2.90 -7.89 -8.72
N PHE A 274 -3.70 -7.65 -7.67
CA PHE A 274 -4.47 -6.42 -7.52
C PHE A 274 -3.55 -5.20 -7.51
N ARG A 275 -2.50 -5.20 -6.68
CA ARG A 275 -1.50 -4.12 -6.63
C ARG A 275 -0.89 -3.83 -8.01
N ALA A 276 -0.60 -4.87 -8.80
CA ALA A 276 -0.05 -4.70 -10.15
C ALA A 276 -1.02 -4.07 -11.15
N GLN A 277 -2.33 -3.99 -10.85
CA GLN A 277 -3.31 -3.29 -11.68
C GLN A 277 -3.47 -1.80 -11.31
N LEU A 278 -2.88 -1.36 -10.20
CA LEU A 278 -2.97 0.03 -9.73
C LEU A 278 -1.86 0.86 -10.35
N SER A 279 -2.23 2.00 -10.93
CA SER A 279 -1.26 3.01 -11.33
C SER A 279 -0.59 3.66 -10.11
N LYS A 280 0.51 4.36 -10.36
CA LYS A 280 1.24 5.11 -9.35
C LYS A 280 0.36 6.18 -8.65
N TYR A 281 -0.50 6.85 -9.41
CA TYR A 281 -1.45 7.83 -8.85
C TYR A 281 -2.53 7.17 -8.00
N GLU A 282 -3.02 5.99 -8.40
CA GLU A 282 -3.99 5.21 -7.62
C GLU A 282 -3.40 4.72 -6.29
N LEU A 283 -2.13 4.29 -6.28
CA LEU A 283 -1.44 3.92 -5.04
C LEU A 283 -1.31 5.11 -4.08
N VAL A 284 -0.99 6.31 -4.58
CA VAL A 284 -0.98 7.53 -3.75
C VAL A 284 -2.37 7.85 -3.24
N LEU A 285 -3.41 7.77 -4.07
CA LEU A 285 -4.79 7.99 -3.64
C LEU A 285 -5.21 7.03 -2.53
N LEU A 286 -4.89 5.73 -2.67
CA LEU A 286 -5.18 4.73 -1.64
C LEU A 286 -4.35 4.96 -0.36
N PHE A 287 -3.11 5.45 -0.49
CA PHE A 287 -2.29 5.85 0.65
C PHE A 287 -2.99 6.97 1.44
N PHE A 288 -3.40 8.06 0.78
CA PHE A 288 -4.12 9.15 1.46
C PHE A 288 -5.49 8.70 1.99
N ASN A 289 -6.21 7.84 1.25
CA ASN A 289 -7.45 7.23 1.71
C ASN A 289 -7.29 6.54 3.06
N SER A 290 -6.17 5.83 3.30
CA SER A 290 -5.93 5.11 4.54
C SER A 290 -5.92 5.99 5.81
N PHE A 291 -5.68 7.29 5.66
CA PHE A 291 -5.73 8.30 6.73
C PHE A 291 -7.04 9.09 6.77
N SER A 292 -7.78 9.11 5.67
CA SER A 292 -9.02 9.86 5.55
C SER A 292 -10.14 9.33 6.45
N SER A 293 -11.14 10.17 6.70
CA SER A 293 -12.40 9.81 7.33
C SER A 293 -13.21 8.73 6.59
N LEU A 294 -12.87 8.44 5.32
CA LEU A 294 -13.51 7.38 4.52
C LEU A 294 -12.92 5.99 4.79
N SER A 295 -11.80 5.89 5.51
CA SER A 295 -11.12 4.63 5.77
C SER A 295 -11.34 4.12 7.20
N THR A 296 -11.55 2.81 7.30
CA THR A 296 -11.71 2.11 8.58
C THR A 296 -10.38 1.56 9.10
N ILE A 297 -10.38 1.12 10.37
CA ILE A 297 -9.26 0.36 10.95
C ILE A 297 -8.99 -0.90 10.13
N GLU A 298 -10.05 -1.60 9.71
CA GLU A 298 -9.94 -2.80 8.87
C GLU A 298 -9.32 -2.49 7.51
N THR A 299 -9.64 -1.36 6.88
CA THR A 299 -9.01 -0.94 5.62
C THR A 299 -7.49 -0.81 5.78
N ARG A 300 -7.04 -0.15 6.86
CA ARG A 300 -5.60 -0.02 7.17
C ARG A 300 -4.94 -1.38 7.40
N ARG A 301 -5.59 -2.28 8.15
CA ARG A 301 -5.11 -3.64 8.39
C ARG A 301 -4.98 -4.43 7.08
N LEU A 302 -5.97 -4.36 6.20
CA LEU A 302 -5.94 -5.01 4.89
C LEU A 302 -4.80 -4.46 4.02
N TYR A 303 -4.58 -3.15 3.99
CA TYR A 303 -3.50 -2.54 3.20
C TYR A 303 -2.12 -2.98 3.69
N LEU A 304 -1.91 -3.08 5.01
CA LEU A 304 -0.69 -3.61 5.62
C LEU A 304 -0.48 -5.09 5.26
N ASN A 305 -1.49 -5.94 5.47
CA ASN A 305 -1.41 -7.37 5.22
C ASN A 305 -1.19 -7.70 3.74
N ALA A 306 -1.76 -6.88 2.85
CA ALA A 306 -1.61 -6.99 1.40
C ALA A 306 -0.26 -6.46 0.89
N ASP A 307 0.55 -5.80 1.74
CA ASP A 307 1.75 -5.08 1.32
C ASP A 307 1.43 -4.11 0.16
N LEU A 308 0.30 -3.41 0.25
CA LEU A 308 -0.30 -2.71 -0.89
C LEU A 308 0.61 -1.60 -1.45
N PHE A 309 1.36 -0.93 -0.58
CA PHE A 309 2.24 0.19 -0.95
C PHE A 309 3.68 -0.21 -1.22
N ASN A 310 3.95 -1.50 -1.43
CA ASN A 310 5.26 -1.92 -1.90
C ASN A 310 5.60 -1.25 -3.24
N ASN A 311 6.84 -0.80 -3.38
CA ASN A 311 7.35 0.04 -4.47
C ASN A 311 6.73 1.44 -4.57
N LEU A 312 5.92 1.89 -3.61
CA LEU A 312 5.55 3.31 -3.49
C LEU A 312 6.76 4.07 -2.93
N GLU A 313 7.27 5.05 -3.66
CA GLU A 313 8.42 5.83 -3.19
C GLU A 313 7.95 6.92 -2.23
N LEU A 314 8.76 7.22 -1.21
CA LEU A 314 8.43 8.26 -0.23
C LEU A 314 8.26 9.65 -0.86
N LYS A 315 8.87 9.88 -2.02
CA LYS A 315 8.71 11.10 -2.83
C LYS A 315 7.35 11.26 -3.48
N ASP A 316 6.65 10.15 -3.72
CA ASP A 316 5.35 10.19 -4.36
C ASP A 316 4.26 10.70 -3.42
N VAL A 317 4.51 10.56 -2.12
CA VAL A 317 3.68 11.07 -1.03
C VAL A 317 4.36 12.23 -0.29
N ARG A 318 5.38 12.85 -0.92
CA ARG A 318 6.14 14.01 -0.42
C ARG A 318 6.81 13.86 0.95
N LEU A 319 7.04 12.63 1.41
CA LEU A 319 7.72 12.38 2.69
C LEU A 319 9.24 12.50 2.59
N LYS A 320 9.78 12.29 1.39
CA LYS A 320 11.19 12.56 1.06
C LYS A 320 11.29 13.04 -0.37
N GLU A 321 11.89 14.19 -0.63
CA GLU A 321 12.12 14.68 -1.99
C GLU A 321 13.61 14.93 -2.19
N GLY A 322 14.11 14.51 -3.35
CA GLY A 322 15.44 14.88 -3.84
C GLY A 322 15.30 16.06 -4.79
N ILE A 323 16.15 17.07 -4.64
CA ILE A 323 16.18 18.20 -5.57
C ILE A 323 16.86 17.71 -6.86
N ASN A 324 16.16 17.82 -8.00
CA ASN A 324 16.40 17.16 -9.31
C ASN A 324 15.77 15.77 -9.50
N ASP A 325 14.77 15.40 -8.71
CA ASP A 325 13.91 14.32 -9.13
C ASP A 325 13.15 14.75 -10.40
N GLU A 326 13.66 14.35 -11.57
CA GLU A 326 13.03 14.61 -12.86
C GLU A 326 11.57 14.14 -12.85
N SER A 327 11.21 13.13 -12.06
CA SER A 327 9.80 12.72 -11.94
C SER A 327 8.96 13.78 -11.24
N VAL A 328 9.48 14.46 -10.22
CA VAL A 328 8.80 15.58 -9.54
C VAL A 328 8.78 16.82 -10.45
N SER A 329 9.90 17.15 -11.10
CA SER A 329 10.00 18.31 -12.01
C SER A 329 9.14 18.15 -13.28
N ARG A 330 9.02 16.94 -13.83
CA ARG A 330 8.09 16.64 -14.94
C ARG A 330 6.62 16.60 -14.49
N ARG A 331 6.36 16.30 -13.21
CA ARG A 331 5.00 16.34 -12.63
C ARG A 331 4.59 17.78 -12.32
N MET A 332 5.55 18.63 -11.99
CA MET A 332 5.37 19.98 -11.46
C MET A 332 6.42 20.93 -12.02
N GLU A 333 6.03 21.65 -13.07
CA GLU A 333 6.89 22.52 -13.89
C GLU A 333 7.52 23.69 -13.11
N TYR A 334 7.06 23.98 -11.89
CA TYR A 334 7.47 25.14 -11.08
C TYR A 334 8.56 24.84 -10.03
N ILE A 335 8.97 23.58 -9.86
CA ILE A 335 9.92 23.20 -8.79
C ILE A 335 11.38 23.42 -9.25
N HIS A 336 11.96 24.49 -8.75
CA HIS A 336 13.36 24.91 -8.91
C HIS A 336 13.91 25.42 -7.57
N PHE A 337 14.90 24.73 -7.02
CA PHE A 337 15.57 25.16 -5.79
C PHE A 337 16.96 25.75 -6.10
N PRO A 338 17.43 26.74 -5.33
CA PRO A 338 18.80 27.23 -5.45
C PRO A 338 19.85 26.14 -5.15
N PRO A 339 20.94 26.05 -5.96
CA PRO A 339 22.33 25.96 -5.50
C PRO A 339 22.69 25.20 -4.22
N VAL A 340 22.36 25.88 -3.15
CA VAL A 340 22.97 25.75 -1.83
C VAL A 340 21.97 25.12 -0.85
N LEU A 341 20.69 25.09 -1.21
CA LEU A 341 19.65 24.33 -0.52
C LEU A 341 19.60 22.87 -1.02
N PHE A 342 20.52 22.49 -1.91
CA PHE A 342 20.63 21.16 -2.48
C PHE A 342 20.98 20.10 -1.43
N GLN A 343 20.07 19.14 -1.27
CA GLN A 343 20.36 17.85 -0.65
C GLN A 343 20.71 16.85 -1.76
N LYS A 344 21.84 16.15 -1.61
CA LYS A 344 22.29 15.12 -2.54
C LYS A 344 21.20 14.05 -2.65
N ALA A 345 20.75 13.74 -3.87
CA ALA A 345 19.70 12.75 -4.09
C ALA A 345 20.09 11.41 -3.43
N ASN A 346 19.35 11.02 -2.39
CA ASN A 346 19.48 9.68 -1.83
C ASN A 346 18.88 8.66 -2.79
N LYS A 347 19.36 7.41 -2.69
CA LYS A 347 18.77 6.23 -3.35
C LYS A 347 17.25 6.22 -3.10
N ASN A 348 16.44 5.86 -4.11
CA ASN A 348 14.98 5.77 -3.97
C ASN A 348 14.63 5.02 -2.68
N GLU A 349 13.93 5.72 -1.79
CA GLU A 349 13.42 5.18 -0.55
C GLU A 349 11.93 4.87 -0.71
N TYR A 350 11.54 3.69 -0.23
CA TYR A 350 10.20 3.16 -0.42
C TYR A 350 9.43 3.15 0.89
N MET A 351 8.10 3.23 0.79
CA MET A 351 7.19 3.01 1.90
C MET A 351 7.38 1.58 2.44
N SER A 352 7.97 1.47 3.63
CA SER A 352 8.13 0.18 4.31
C SER A 352 6.92 -0.11 5.19
N SER A 353 6.62 -1.39 5.41
CA SER A 353 5.52 -1.80 6.29
C SER A 353 5.70 -1.26 7.71
N ASN A 354 6.94 -1.18 8.22
CA ASN A 354 7.24 -0.62 9.54
C ASN A 354 6.93 0.88 9.62
N LEU A 355 7.29 1.66 8.59
CA LEU A 355 6.97 3.08 8.56
C LEU A 355 5.45 3.31 8.48
N LEU A 356 4.76 2.53 7.65
CA LEU A 356 3.31 2.61 7.52
C LEU A 356 2.60 2.26 8.82
N GLU A 357 3.07 1.23 9.52
CA GLU A 357 2.56 0.84 10.84
C GLU A 357 2.76 1.96 11.87
N LYS A 358 3.93 2.60 11.90
CA LYS A 358 4.18 3.77 12.75
C LYS A 358 3.21 4.92 12.48
N LEU A 359 2.94 5.21 11.20
CA LEU A 359 1.98 6.24 10.80
C LEU A 359 0.55 5.89 11.24
N TYR A 360 0.13 4.63 11.07
CA TYR A 360 -1.21 4.17 11.46
C TYR A 360 -1.42 4.11 12.97
N ASN A 361 -0.40 3.72 13.74
CA ASN A 361 -0.50 3.61 15.19
C ASN A 361 -0.84 4.95 15.84
N VAL A 362 -0.38 6.06 15.26
CA VAL A 362 -0.77 7.39 15.74
C VAL A 362 -2.25 7.66 15.52
N THR A 363 -2.77 7.35 14.32
CA THR A 363 -4.20 7.52 14.00
C THR A 363 -5.11 6.63 14.85
N LEU A 364 -4.65 5.43 15.23
CA LEU A 364 -5.41 4.49 16.06
C LEU A 364 -5.49 4.93 17.53
N SER A 365 -4.45 5.61 18.03
CA SER A 365 -4.42 6.10 19.41
C SER A 365 -5.49 7.17 19.69
N GLU A 366 -5.96 7.88 18.65
CA GLU A 366 -7.00 8.92 18.77
C GLU A 366 -8.42 8.35 18.70
N ASN A 367 -8.64 7.29 17.92
CA ASN A 367 -9.95 6.63 17.81
C ASN A 367 -10.33 5.78 19.03
N ASN A 368 -9.38 5.45 19.91
CA ASN A 368 -9.63 4.75 21.17
C ASN A 368 -9.96 5.69 22.35
N ILE A 369 -10.11 7.01 22.10
CA ILE A 369 -10.43 8.03 23.11
C ILE A 369 -11.90 8.51 22.98
N LEU A 370 -12.71 7.92 22.09
CA LEU A 370 -14.15 8.21 21.97
C LEU A 370 -15.03 7.13 22.59
#